data_AF-A0A011VYF5-F1
#
_entry.id   AF-A0A011VYF5-F1
#
_cell.length_a   1.000
_cell.length_b   1.000
_cell.length_c   1.000
_cell.angle_alpha   90.00
_cell.angle_beta   90.00
_cell.angle_gamma   90.00
#
_symmetry.space_group_name_H-M   'P 1'
#
loop_
_entity.id
_entity.type
_entity.pdbx_description
1 polymer ?
#
loop_
_entity_poly.entity_id
_entity_poly.type
_entity_poly.pdbx_seq_one_letter_code
_entity_poly.pdbx_strand_id
1 'polypeptide(L)'
;MKLLNKIASAANTLLMAAAAGAGVLMLAFGSYVLYDIRYTDQNAYISQDLLQYRPKVTAEEGGTETFAELREINPDVVGWLELFDTHINYPLVQGRNDLEYLNKDIYGDPTLSGSIYLASENERDFSDWYNLIYGHHMDNGAMFGDIRNFLDEEYFDSHQEGLLQTEKATYLIKVFACAYADAYDNVIYNISEDADAKIPELREFLSEHAVQHKEIPKEFSGEKLIGLSTCTDVVTNGRIVLFVRAEPLSQEEAVQYLERSSDDTPGEKIHRSPLGYFTDSDHWALLNLLCVAETFLIFLPITALRRKYRQISYSKKLAKQLEEKMNCDDSSDSQENTENYDREGRRCHEEDEKICKQLRRFTDNMHIGMIVECVLLIVSAVVFLMTEDLTKKITLSDKWTGLMIVIAAVSLLADHLTFCYRGKMPDKEKLSSHQRNEKVYS
;
A
#
# COMPACT_ATOMS: atom_id res chain seq x y z
N MET A 1 22.98 -30.83 33.54
CA MET A 1 23.35 -30.41 32.16
C MET A 1 22.41 -30.93 31.06
N LYS A 2 22.13 -32.24 30.93
CA LYS A 2 21.28 -32.77 29.82
C LYS A 2 19.82 -32.25 29.82
N LEU A 3 19.22 -32.06 31.01
CA LEU A 3 17.85 -31.55 31.15
C LEU A 3 17.74 -30.06 30.74
N LEU A 4 18.65 -29.23 31.22
CA LEU A 4 18.78 -27.81 30.84
C LEU A 4 18.96 -27.63 29.32
N ASN A 5 19.77 -28.47 28.68
CA ASN A 5 19.96 -28.41 27.21
C ASN A 5 18.70 -28.83 26.43
N LYS A 6 17.90 -29.76 26.95
CA LYS A 6 16.61 -30.15 26.35
C LYS A 6 15.57 -29.04 26.50
N ILE A 7 15.48 -28.43 27.69
CA ILE A 7 14.57 -27.31 27.96
C ILE A 7 14.92 -26.11 27.07
N ALA A 8 16.20 -25.73 26.99
CA ALA A 8 16.66 -24.66 26.09
C ALA A 8 16.44 -24.99 24.60
N SER A 9 16.45 -26.26 24.22
CA SER A 9 16.10 -26.68 22.85
C SER A 9 14.61 -26.57 22.57
N ALA A 10 13.77 -26.97 23.51
CA ALA A 10 12.32 -26.86 23.39
C ALA A 10 11.89 -25.39 23.36
N ALA A 11 12.42 -24.56 24.27
CA ALA A 11 12.15 -23.13 24.32
C ALA A 11 12.55 -22.42 23.02
N ASN A 12 13.73 -22.72 22.47
CA ASN A 12 14.16 -22.18 21.19
C ASN A 12 13.26 -22.63 20.04
N THR A 13 12.80 -23.88 20.05
CA THR A 13 11.90 -24.40 19.00
C THR A 13 10.53 -23.72 19.07
N LEU A 14 10.01 -23.51 20.29
CA LEU A 14 8.78 -22.78 20.52
C LEU A 14 8.88 -21.32 20.08
N LEU A 15 9.98 -20.65 20.43
CA LEU A 15 10.22 -19.25 20.04
C LEU A 15 10.32 -19.10 18.51
N MET A 16 10.93 -20.06 17.82
CA MET A 16 10.95 -20.08 16.36
C MET A 16 9.58 -20.32 15.74
N ALA A 17 8.79 -21.24 16.30
CA ALA A 17 7.43 -21.49 15.83
C ALA A 17 6.54 -20.25 16.03
N ALA A 18 6.70 -19.55 17.15
CA ALA A 18 6.01 -18.29 17.42
C ALA A 18 6.43 -17.18 16.45
N ALA A 19 7.73 -17.02 16.18
CA ALA A 19 8.24 -16.03 15.22
C ALA A 19 7.76 -16.31 13.79
N ALA A 20 7.80 -17.57 13.35
CA ALA A 20 7.28 -17.96 12.04
C ALA A 20 5.75 -17.75 11.95
N GLY A 21 5.01 -18.07 13.02
CA GLY A 21 3.57 -17.82 13.09
C GLY A 21 3.22 -16.33 13.02
N ALA A 22 3.97 -15.48 13.71
CA ALA A 22 3.82 -14.02 13.64
C ALA A 22 4.10 -13.49 12.21
N GLY A 23 5.14 -14.00 11.54
CA GLY A 23 5.44 -13.64 10.15
C GLY A 23 4.31 -14.02 9.19
N VAL A 24 3.73 -15.22 9.32
CA VAL A 24 2.58 -15.65 8.50
C VAL A 24 1.35 -14.78 8.76
N LEU A 25 1.06 -14.43 10.02
CA LEU A 25 -0.04 -13.55 10.37
C LEU A 25 0.14 -12.14 9.78
N MET A 26 1.35 -11.58 9.85
CA MET A 26 1.65 -10.28 9.24
C MET A 26 1.54 -10.32 7.71
N LEU A 27 1.98 -11.40 7.05
CA LEU A 27 1.80 -11.56 5.61
C LEU A 27 0.32 -11.68 5.22
N ALA A 28 -0.46 -12.44 6.00
CA ALA A 28 -1.90 -12.55 5.79
C ALA A 28 -2.60 -11.20 5.99
N PHE A 29 -2.22 -10.45 7.03
CA PHE A 29 -2.74 -9.11 7.29
C PHE A 29 -2.34 -8.11 6.19
N GLY A 30 -1.07 -8.11 5.75
CA GLY A 30 -0.61 -7.26 4.65
C GLY A 30 -1.30 -7.59 3.32
N SER A 31 -1.52 -8.88 3.05
CA SER A 31 -2.28 -9.32 1.88
C SER A 31 -3.75 -8.88 1.95
N TYR A 32 -4.36 -8.96 3.14
CA TYR A 32 -5.71 -8.46 3.39
C TYR A 32 -5.81 -6.95 3.19
N VAL A 33 -4.87 -6.17 3.73
CA VAL A 33 -4.82 -4.70 3.55
C VAL A 33 -4.66 -4.34 2.08
N LEU A 34 -3.81 -5.04 1.32
CA LEU A 34 -3.69 -4.82 -0.13
C LEU A 34 -4.99 -5.15 -0.88
N TYR A 35 -5.65 -6.25 -0.52
CA TYR A 35 -6.94 -6.60 -1.10
C TYR A 35 -8.00 -5.55 -0.80
N ASP A 36 -8.05 -5.04 0.43
CA ASP A 36 -9.00 -4.04 0.91
C ASP A 36 -8.80 -2.67 0.24
N ILE A 37 -7.54 -2.23 0.10
CA ILE A 37 -7.19 -1.01 -0.67
C ILE A 37 -7.65 -1.17 -2.12
N ARG A 38 -7.33 -2.31 -2.75
CA ARG A 38 -7.68 -2.56 -4.15
C ARG A 38 -9.19 -2.64 -4.36
N TYR A 39 -9.92 -3.25 -3.41
CA TYR A 39 -11.37 -3.30 -3.40
C TYR A 39 -11.97 -1.89 -3.29
N THR A 40 -11.44 -1.08 -2.37
CA THR A 40 -11.85 0.32 -2.18
C THR A 40 -11.61 1.16 -3.43
N ASP A 41 -10.42 1.09 -4.04
CA ASP A 41 -10.09 1.86 -5.24
C ASP A 41 -10.95 1.49 -6.45
N GLN A 42 -11.30 0.20 -6.59
CA GLN A 42 -12.20 -0.24 -7.66
C GLN A 42 -13.63 0.27 -7.47
N ASN A 43 -14.09 0.37 -6.22
CA ASN A 43 -15.45 0.82 -5.89
C ASN A 43 -15.55 2.34 -5.69
N ALA A 44 -14.42 3.05 -5.66
CA ALA A 44 -14.39 4.51 -5.59
C ALA A 44 -14.83 5.16 -6.91
N TYR A 45 -14.57 4.50 -8.04
CA TYR A 45 -15.11 4.92 -9.34
C TYR A 45 -16.48 4.33 -9.57
N ILE A 46 -17.28 5.01 -10.39
CA ILE A 46 -18.56 4.48 -10.80
C ILE A 46 -18.38 3.16 -11.57
N SER A 47 -19.05 2.11 -11.11
CA SER A 47 -19.02 0.82 -11.79
C SER A 47 -19.71 0.92 -13.15
N GLN A 48 -19.26 0.11 -14.12
CA GLN A 48 -19.94 0.03 -15.43
C GLN A 48 -21.41 -0.39 -15.28
N ASP A 49 -21.70 -1.20 -14.25
CA ASP A 49 -23.05 -1.61 -13.90
C ASP A 49 -23.90 -0.47 -13.34
N LEU A 50 -23.32 0.60 -12.77
CA LEU A 50 -24.05 1.79 -12.37
C LEU A 50 -24.24 2.80 -13.50
N LEU A 51 -23.26 2.91 -14.41
CA LEU A 51 -23.33 3.80 -15.57
C LEU A 51 -24.50 3.48 -16.50
N GLN A 52 -24.99 2.23 -16.53
CA GLN A 52 -26.17 1.88 -17.32
C GLN A 52 -27.44 2.60 -16.84
N TYR A 53 -27.49 2.95 -15.56
CA TYR A 53 -28.60 3.69 -14.94
C TYR A 53 -28.39 5.20 -14.96
N ARG A 54 -27.37 5.69 -15.69
CA ARG A 54 -27.22 7.12 -15.95
C ARG A 54 -28.48 7.64 -16.64
N PRO A 55 -29.16 8.69 -16.12
CA PRO A 55 -30.42 9.14 -16.69
C PRO A 55 -30.27 9.60 -18.14
N LYS A 56 -31.00 8.96 -19.04
CA LYS A 56 -31.07 9.35 -20.45
C LYS A 56 -32.31 10.23 -20.62
N VAL A 57 -32.15 11.45 -21.10
CA VAL A 57 -33.29 12.25 -21.55
C VAL A 57 -33.58 11.83 -22.97
N THR A 58 -34.55 10.94 -23.15
CA THR A 58 -35.08 10.60 -24.47
C THR A 58 -36.12 11.64 -24.89
N ALA A 59 -36.05 12.10 -26.15
CA ALA A 59 -36.97 13.10 -26.70
C ALA A 59 -38.45 12.65 -26.71
N GLU A 60 -38.73 11.35 -26.53
CA GLU A 60 -40.09 10.79 -26.57
C GLU A 60 -40.68 10.48 -25.19
N GLU A 61 -39.86 10.28 -24.16
CA GLU A 61 -40.29 9.95 -22.79
C GLU A 61 -39.36 10.67 -21.82
N GLY A 62 -39.85 11.76 -21.22
CA GLY A 62 -39.03 12.66 -20.42
C GLY A 62 -38.47 11.95 -19.18
N GLY A 63 -37.20 11.52 -19.24
CA GLY A 63 -36.20 11.32 -18.16
C GLY A 63 -36.58 10.55 -16.89
N THR A 64 -37.81 10.08 -16.76
CA THR A 64 -38.42 9.61 -15.50
C THR A 64 -38.22 8.12 -15.28
N GLU A 65 -38.07 7.33 -16.35
CA GLU A 65 -37.91 5.88 -16.24
C GLU A 65 -36.57 5.48 -15.61
N THR A 66 -35.47 6.15 -15.97
CA THR A 66 -34.14 5.79 -15.45
C THR A 66 -33.97 6.10 -13.95
N PHE A 67 -34.61 7.17 -13.46
CA PHE A 67 -34.60 7.47 -12.02
C PHE A 67 -35.44 6.47 -11.21
N ALA A 68 -36.50 5.91 -11.79
CA ALA A 68 -37.29 4.88 -11.14
C ALA A 68 -36.45 3.61 -10.88
N GLU A 69 -35.68 3.17 -11.87
CA GLU A 69 -34.75 2.03 -11.74
C GLU A 69 -33.66 2.29 -10.69
N LEU A 70 -33.06 3.50 -10.70
CA LEU A 70 -32.09 3.89 -9.67
C LEU A 70 -32.69 3.86 -8.25
N ARG A 71 -33.95 4.25 -8.11
CA ARG A 71 -34.65 4.24 -6.81
C ARG A 71 -35.06 2.85 -6.35
N GLU A 72 -35.22 1.89 -7.27
CA GLU A 72 -35.36 0.47 -6.90
C GLU A 72 -34.07 -0.09 -6.31
N ILE A 73 -32.90 0.36 -6.78
CA ILE A 73 -31.60 0.02 -6.20
C ILE A 73 -31.46 0.68 -4.84
N ASN A 74 -31.69 1.99 -4.76
CA ASN A 74 -31.63 2.73 -3.50
C ASN A 74 -32.66 3.87 -3.45
N PRO A 75 -33.64 3.83 -2.53
CA PRO A 75 -34.66 4.87 -2.41
C PRO A 75 -34.11 6.24 -1.96
N ASP A 76 -32.86 6.29 -1.48
CA ASP A 76 -32.17 7.51 -1.07
C ASP A 76 -31.55 8.28 -2.24
N VAL A 77 -31.60 7.77 -3.46
CA VAL A 77 -31.16 8.51 -4.66
C VAL A 77 -32.01 9.77 -4.84
N VAL A 78 -31.34 10.90 -5.07
CA VAL A 78 -31.94 12.22 -5.29
C VAL A 78 -31.56 12.83 -6.64
N GLY A 79 -30.50 12.34 -7.28
CA GLY A 79 -30.07 12.88 -8.56
C GLY A 79 -28.87 12.16 -9.17
N TRP A 80 -28.32 12.76 -10.23
CA TRP A 80 -27.07 12.37 -10.87
C TRP A 80 -26.21 13.61 -11.16
N LEU A 81 -24.95 13.60 -10.72
CA LEU A 81 -24.00 14.70 -10.88
C LEU A 81 -22.91 14.29 -11.87
N GLU A 82 -22.70 15.14 -12.86
CA GLU A 82 -21.63 15.01 -13.82
C GLU A 82 -20.92 16.35 -14.03
N LEU A 83 -19.59 16.38 -13.98
CA LEU A 83 -18.79 17.47 -14.52
C LEU A 83 -18.05 16.94 -15.75
N PHE A 84 -18.24 17.60 -16.88
CA PHE A 84 -17.70 17.14 -18.15
C PHE A 84 -16.17 17.16 -18.12
N ASP A 85 -15.55 16.25 -18.88
CA ASP A 85 -14.10 16.07 -18.96
C ASP A 85 -13.40 15.72 -17.63
N THR A 86 -14.15 15.35 -16.59
CA THR A 86 -13.63 14.91 -15.29
C THR A 86 -14.07 13.48 -14.94
N HIS A 87 -13.53 12.91 -13.86
CA HIS A 87 -14.01 11.65 -13.27
C HIS A 87 -15.27 11.83 -12.40
N ILE A 88 -15.79 13.06 -12.25
CA ILE A 88 -17.01 13.33 -11.48
C ILE A 88 -18.21 12.97 -12.34
N ASN A 89 -18.69 11.75 -12.18
CA ASN A 89 -19.87 11.21 -12.84
C ASN A 89 -20.51 10.16 -11.92
N TYR A 90 -21.37 10.61 -11.00
CA TYR A 90 -21.86 9.81 -9.89
C TYR A 90 -23.35 10.03 -9.62
N PRO A 91 -24.08 8.99 -9.17
CA PRO A 91 -25.39 9.18 -8.57
C PRO A 91 -25.25 9.96 -7.25
N LEU A 92 -26.22 10.83 -6.97
CA LEU A 92 -26.33 11.50 -5.67
C LEU A 92 -27.38 10.82 -4.82
N VAL A 93 -27.03 10.62 -3.56
CA VAL A 93 -27.93 10.11 -2.52
C VAL A 93 -28.12 11.14 -1.42
N GLN A 94 -29.16 11.01 -0.61
CA GLN A 94 -29.33 11.78 0.62
C GLN A 94 -29.74 10.86 1.75
N GLY A 95 -28.93 10.84 2.81
CA GLY A 95 -29.21 10.09 4.03
C GLY A 95 -30.05 10.87 5.03
N ARG A 96 -30.34 10.24 6.18
CA ARG A 96 -31.04 10.90 7.29
C ARG A 96 -30.19 11.95 8.00
N ASN A 97 -28.88 11.88 7.83
CA ASN A 97 -27.88 12.80 8.33
C ASN A 97 -26.64 12.74 7.42
N ASP A 98 -25.72 13.70 7.60
CA ASP A 98 -24.50 13.84 6.78
C ASP A 98 -23.42 12.77 7.05
N LEU A 99 -23.69 11.80 7.95
CA LEU A 99 -22.77 10.71 8.26
C LEU A 99 -23.17 9.39 7.59
N GLU A 100 -24.42 9.25 7.16
CA GLU A 100 -24.96 7.97 6.68
C GLU A 100 -24.24 7.48 5.41
N TYR A 101 -23.99 8.37 4.46
CA TYR A 101 -23.34 8.07 3.18
C TYR A 101 -21.84 8.40 3.16
N LEU A 102 -21.27 8.74 4.32
CA LEU A 102 -19.85 9.00 4.46
C LEU A 102 -19.03 7.72 4.21
N ASN A 103 -19.47 6.57 4.70
CA ASN A 103 -18.75 5.29 4.52
C ASN A 103 -19.68 4.19 3.99
N LYS A 104 -20.63 4.57 3.12
CA LYS A 104 -21.68 3.70 2.58
C LYS A 104 -21.83 4.00 1.09
N ASP A 105 -21.83 2.97 0.27
CA ASP A 105 -22.02 3.12 -1.18
C ASP A 105 -23.51 3.27 -1.53
N ILE A 106 -23.80 3.42 -2.82
CA ILE A 106 -25.17 3.51 -3.31
C ILE A 106 -25.98 2.24 -3.08
N TYR A 107 -25.37 1.06 -2.99
CA TYR A 107 -26.09 -0.19 -2.69
C TYR A 107 -26.42 -0.34 -1.20
N GLY A 108 -25.79 0.50 -0.39
CA GLY A 108 -25.94 0.53 1.06
C GLY A 108 -24.90 -0.31 1.81
N ASP A 109 -23.90 -0.81 1.10
CA ASP A 109 -22.80 -1.58 1.67
C ASP A 109 -21.70 -0.64 2.21
N PRO A 110 -20.98 -1.05 3.28
CA PRO A 110 -19.92 -0.24 3.86
C PRO A 110 -18.71 -0.15 2.91
N THR A 111 -18.28 1.07 2.60
CA THR A 111 -17.08 1.35 1.78
C THR A 111 -16.35 2.58 2.30
N LEU A 112 -15.01 2.62 2.17
CA LEU A 112 -14.19 3.78 2.53
C LEU A 112 -14.35 4.95 1.55
N SER A 113 -14.76 4.69 0.31
CA SER A 113 -14.99 5.72 -0.71
C SER A 113 -16.28 6.50 -0.48
N GLY A 114 -17.20 5.97 0.34
CA GLY A 114 -18.54 6.52 0.55
C GLY A 114 -19.36 6.64 -0.73
N SER A 115 -20.28 7.62 -0.74
CA SER A 115 -21.03 8.06 -1.91
C SER A 115 -20.89 9.57 -2.11
N ILE A 116 -21.36 10.09 -3.24
CA ILE A 116 -21.63 11.53 -3.40
C ILE A 116 -23.01 11.80 -2.80
N TYR A 117 -23.10 12.71 -1.83
CA TYR A 117 -24.34 12.91 -1.09
C TYR A 117 -24.70 14.38 -0.85
N LEU A 118 -25.98 14.68 -0.94
CA LEU A 118 -26.55 15.98 -0.61
C LEU A 118 -26.62 16.14 0.91
N ALA A 119 -26.39 17.35 1.42
CA ALA A 119 -26.58 17.68 2.83
C ALA A 119 -28.01 17.33 3.27
N SER A 120 -28.13 16.74 4.45
CA SER A 120 -29.40 16.24 4.99
C SER A 120 -30.38 17.34 5.38
N GLU A 121 -29.90 18.57 5.59
CA GLU A 121 -30.75 19.75 5.81
C GLU A 121 -31.31 20.32 4.50
N ASN A 122 -30.73 19.98 3.34
CA ASN A 122 -31.26 20.43 2.06
C ASN A 122 -32.53 19.66 1.66
N GLU A 123 -33.40 20.32 0.92
CA GLU A 123 -34.55 19.70 0.28
C GLU A 123 -34.10 18.74 -0.85
N ARG A 124 -34.68 17.53 -0.85
CA ARG A 124 -34.31 16.44 -1.78
C ARG A 124 -34.46 16.77 -3.26
N ASP A 125 -35.25 17.78 -3.58
CA ASP A 125 -35.50 18.21 -4.95
C ASP A 125 -34.68 19.42 -5.39
N PHE A 126 -33.65 19.78 -4.60
CA PHE A 126 -32.74 20.89 -4.86
C PHE A 126 -33.45 22.26 -4.94
N SER A 127 -34.61 22.38 -4.29
CA SER A 127 -35.40 23.61 -4.29
C SER A 127 -34.82 24.73 -3.41
N ASP A 128 -33.86 24.43 -2.54
CA ASP A 128 -33.12 25.43 -1.78
C ASP A 128 -32.34 26.38 -2.69
N TRP A 129 -32.00 27.55 -2.17
CA TRP A 129 -31.19 28.53 -2.90
C TRP A 129 -29.72 28.08 -2.95
N TYR A 130 -29.23 27.43 -1.89
CA TYR A 130 -27.88 26.87 -1.77
C TYR A 130 -27.96 25.39 -1.40
N ASN A 131 -27.42 24.54 -2.27
CA ASN A 131 -27.38 23.10 -2.08
C ASN A 131 -25.93 22.65 -1.90
N LEU A 132 -25.64 21.98 -0.79
CA LEU A 132 -24.30 21.53 -0.46
C LEU A 132 -24.19 20.03 -0.69
N ILE A 133 -23.25 19.64 -1.55
CA ILE A 133 -22.97 18.25 -1.88
C ILE A 133 -21.59 17.90 -1.36
N TYR A 134 -21.49 16.74 -0.71
CA TYR A 134 -20.26 16.20 -0.15
C TYR A 134 -19.77 15.01 -0.97
N GLY A 135 -18.45 14.84 -0.97
CA GLY A 135 -17.79 13.67 -1.52
C GLY A 135 -16.36 13.55 -1.01
N HIS A 136 -15.87 12.32 -0.87
CA HIS A 136 -14.50 12.08 -0.44
C HIS A 136 -13.49 12.55 -1.47
N HIS A 137 -12.34 13.00 -0.97
CA HIS A 137 -11.16 13.25 -1.80
C HIS A 137 -10.36 11.96 -1.88
N MET A 138 -10.43 11.28 -3.04
CA MET A 138 -9.64 10.08 -3.29
C MET A 138 -8.40 10.47 -4.10
N ASP A 139 -7.21 10.02 -3.67
CA ASP A 139 -5.92 10.39 -4.28
C ASP A 139 -5.81 10.00 -5.76
N ASN A 140 -6.60 9.02 -6.20
CA ASN A 140 -6.63 8.57 -7.59
C ASN A 140 -7.51 9.44 -8.51
N GLY A 141 -8.26 10.41 -7.99
CA GLY A 141 -9.20 11.25 -8.73
C GLY A 141 -10.67 10.81 -8.61
N ALA A 142 -10.94 9.66 -7.99
CA ALA A 142 -12.29 9.16 -7.78
C ALA A 142 -13.11 10.04 -6.83
N MET A 143 -14.44 9.88 -6.84
CA MET A 143 -15.37 10.71 -6.06
C MET A 143 -15.16 12.20 -6.35
N PHE A 144 -14.78 13.02 -5.35
CA PHE A 144 -14.43 14.43 -5.52
C PHE A 144 -12.91 14.67 -5.54
N GLY A 145 -12.11 13.63 -5.82
CA GLY A 145 -10.66 13.72 -6.00
C GLY A 145 -10.25 14.83 -6.97
N ASP A 146 -10.93 14.89 -8.12
CA ASP A 146 -10.66 15.88 -9.18
C ASP A 146 -10.93 17.34 -8.78
N ILE A 147 -11.70 17.62 -7.72
CA ILE A 147 -11.97 18.99 -7.27
C ILE A 147 -10.67 19.74 -6.95
N ARG A 148 -9.64 19.04 -6.47
CA ARG A 148 -8.33 19.65 -6.19
C ARG A 148 -7.67 20.22 -7.44
N ASN A 149 -7.92 19.63 -8.62
CA ASN A 149 -7.31 20.08 -9.87
C ASN A 149 -7.85 21.45 -10.29
N PHE A 150 -9.06 21.84 -9.88
CA PHE A 150 -9.64 23.17 -10.12
C PHE A 150 -8.93 24.33 -9.39
N LEU A 151 -7.94 24.03 -8.55
CA LEU A 151 -7.05 25.05 -8.00
C LEU A 151 -6.02 25.53 -9.03
N ASP A 152 -5.75 24.71 -10.06
CA ASP A 152 -4.93 25.08 -11.22
C ASP A 152 -5.76 25.88 -12.24
N GLU A 153 -5.17 26.95 -12.77
CA GLU A 153 -5.84 27.90 -13.67
C GLU A 153 -6.24 27.25 -15.01
N GLU A 154 -5.36 26.45 -15.62
CA GLU A 154 -5.63 25.82 -16.92
C GLU A 154 -6.70 24.74 -16.80
N TYR A 155 -6.66 23.95 -15.72
CA TYR A 155 -7.69 22.95 -15.44
C TYR A 155 -9.05 23.61 -15.16
N PHE A 156 -9.08 24.66 -14.34
CA PHE A 156 -10.29 25.41 -14.04
C PHE A 156 -10.91 26.05 -15.30
N ASP A 157 -10.08 26.55 -16.22
CA ASP A 157 -10.55 27.19 -17.44
C ASP A 157 -11.05 26.22 -18.51
N SER A 158 -10.57 24.97 -18.50
CA SER A 158 -10.97 23.94 -19.46
C SER A 158 -12.18 23.10 -19.04
N HIS A 159 -12.49 23.00 -17.73
CA HIS A 159 -13.54 22.10 -17.20
C HIS A 159 -14.71 22.87 -16.59
N GLN A 160 -15.46 23.62 -17.40
CA GLN A 160 -16.36 24.66 -16.86
C GLN A 160 -17.83 24.27 -16.76
N GLU A 161 -18.21 23.12 -17.31
CA GLU A 161 -19.60 22.73 -17.51
C GLU A 161 -19.88 21.32 -17.00
N GLY A 162 -21.13 21.05 -16.66
CA GLY A 162 -21.60 19.75 -16.21
C GLY A 162 -23.12 19.65 -16.20
N LEU A 163 -23.66 18.55 -15.69
CA LEU A 163 -25.08 18.32 -15.52
C LEU A 163 -25.42 17.87 -14.10
N LEU A 164 -26.50 18.42 -13.57
CA LEU A 164 -27.22 17.85 -12.43
C LEU A 164 -28.58 17.38 -12.94
N GLN A 165 -28.81 16.08 -12.92
CA GLN A 165 -30.10 15.50 -13.26
C GLN A 165 -30.85 15.15 -11.99
N THR A 166 -32.12 15.50 -11.92
CA THR A 166 -33.04 15.13 -10.82
C THR A 166 -34.26 14.46 -11.42
N GLU A 167 -35.13 13.88 -10.58
CA GLU A 167 -36.38 13.27 -11.05
C GLU A 167 -37.29 14.28 -11.80
N LYS A 168 -37.19 15.57 -11.45
CA LYS A 168 -38.08 16.62 -11.98
C LYS A 168 -37.47 17.43 -13.13
N ALA A 169 -36.16 17.64 -13.10
CA ALA A 169 -35.48 18.58 -13.99
C ALA A 169 -34.00 18.24 -14.20
N THR A 170 -33.46 18.71 -15.32
CA THR A 170 -32.03 18.71 -15.61
C THR A 170 -31.51 20.14 -15.53
N TYR A 171 -30.38 20.32 -14.87
CA TYR A 171 -29.71 21.61 -14.70
C TYR A 171 -28.34 21.58 -15.38
N LEU A 172 -28.01 22.64 -16.12
CA LEU A 172 -26.67 22.90 -16.59
C LEU A 172 -25.85 23.48 -15.44
N ILE A 173 -24.76 22.81 -15.13
CA ILE A 173 -23.81 23.26 -14.13
C ILE A 173 -22.77 24.15 -14.81
N LYS A 174 -22.48 25.31 -14.23
CA LYS A 174 -21.38 26.19 -14.62
C LYS A 174 -20.48 26.49 -13.44
N VAL A 175 -19.21 26.10 -13.55
CA VAL A 175 -18.19 26.36 -12.53
C VAL A 175 -17.83 27.85 -12.52
N PHE A 176 -17.77 28.45 -11.33
CA PHE A 176 -17.40 29.86 -11.21
C PHE A 176 -16.40 30.20 -10.12
N ALA A 177 -16.18 29.34 -9.12
CA ALA A 177 -15.11 29.55 -8.14
C ALA A 177 -14.63 28.24 -7.50
N CYS A 178 -13.36 28.21 -7.10
CA CYS A 178 -12.77 27.14 -6.29
C CYS A 178 -12.01 27.79 -5.12
N ALA A 179 -12.34 27.40 -3.88
CA ALA A 179 -11.81 28.02 -2.67
C ALA A 179 -11.37 27.00 -1.63
N TYR A 180 -10.40 27.39 -0.81
CA TYR A 180 -10.12 26.70 0.44
C TYR A 180 -11.12 27.15 1.52
N ALA A 181 -11.59 26.21 2.32
CA ALA A 181 -12.44 26.46 3.48
C ALA A 181 -11.98 25.63 4.68
N ASP A 182 -12.44 25.99 5.87
CA ASP A 182 -12.34 25.12 7.05
C ASP A 182 -13.65 24.35 7.23
N ALA A 183 -13.60 23.12 7.74
CA ALA A 183 -14.77 22.29 7.98
C ALA A 183 -15.80 22.90 8.95
N TYR A 184 -15.42 23.90 9.74
CA TYR A 184 -16.30 24.64 10.66
C TYR A 184 -16.67 26.03 10.12
N ASP A 185 -16.42 26.32 8.85
CA ASP A 185 -16.76 27.60 8.25
C ASP A 185 -18.28 27.77 8.13
N ASN A 186 -18.84 28.69 8.93
CA ASN A 186 -20.28 28.93 8.96
C ASN A 186 -20.80 29.60 7.68
N VAL A 187 -19.98 30.27 6.89
CA VAL A 187 -20.43 30.86 5.60
C VAL A 187 -20.74 29.73 4.62
N ILE A 188 -19.96 28.65 4.65
CA ILE A 188 -20.08 27.53 3.71
C ILE A 188 -21.00 26.42 4.20
N TYR A 189 -20.93 26.06 5.48
CA TYR A 189 -21.59 24.85 6.01
C TYR A 189 -22.91 25.12 6.75
N ASN A 190 -23.37 26.37 6.83
CA ASN A 190 -24.71 26.69 7.32
C ASN A 190 -25.64 27.07 6.16
N ILE A 191 -26.41 26.08 5.70
CA ILE A 191 -27.28 26.15 4.52
C ILE A 191 -28.70 26.66 4.82
N SER A 192 -29.09 26.72 6.09
CA SER A 192 -30.45 27.08 6.53
C SER A 192 -30.78 28.58 6.50
N GLU A 193 -29.80 29.42 6.21
CA GLU A 193 -29.93 30.87 6.27
C GLU A 193 -30.52 31.48 4.98
N ASP A 194 -31.14 32.65 5.12
CA ASP A 194 -31.74 33.40 4.01
C ASP A 194 -30.68 33.83 2.99
N ALA A 195 -30.99 33.65 1.70
CA ALA A 195 -30.12 34.01 0.59
C ALA A 195 -29.68 35.50 0.64
N ASP A 196 -30.59 36.41 0.99
CA ASP A 196 -30.31 37.85 1.02
C ASP A 196 -29.25 38.22 2.06
N ALA A 197 -29.19 37.45 3.16
CA ALA A 197 -28.18 37.64 4.20
C ALA A 197 -26.86 36.94 3.83
N LYS A 198 -26.93 35.75 3.21
CA LYS A 198 -25.76 34.90 2.97
C LYS A 198 -24.95 35.27 1.74
N ILE A 199 -25.59 35.73 0.66
CA ILE A 199 -24.91 36.06 -0.60
C ILE A 199 -23.79 37.11 -0.40
N PRO A 200 -24.01 38.20 0.36
CA PRO A 200 -22.93 39.14 0.68
C PRO A 200 -21.75 38.49 1.41
N GLU A 201 -22.01 37.64 2.40
CA GLU A 201 -20.98 36.93 3.18
C GLU A 201 -20.19 35.96 2.31
N LEU A 202 -20.89 35.19 1.46
CA LEU A 202 -20.24 34.27 0.51
C LEU A 202 -19.35 35.03 -0.47
N ARG A 203 -19.80 36.18 -0.96
CA ARG A 203 -18.99 37.00 -1.87
C ARG A 203 -17.74 37.55 -1.20
N GLU A 204 -17.84 37.97 0.06
CA GLU A 204 -16.69 38.38 0.86
C GLU A 204 -15.74 37.19 1.07
N PHE A 205 -16.27 36.04 1.49
CA PHE A 205 -15.52 34.80 1.65
C PHE A 205 -14.76 34.43 0.37
N LEU A 206 -15.44 34.39 -0.78
CA LEU A 206 -14.82 34.05 -2.06
C LEU A 206 -13.78 35.08 -2.50
N SER A 207 -13.97 36.37 -2.19
CA SER A 207 -12.97 37.38 -2.51
C SER A 207 -11.65 37.22 -1.73
N GLU A 208 -11.72 36.58 -0.57
CA GLU A 208 -10.56 36.34 0.30
C GLU A 208 -9.95 34.94 0.13
N HIS A 209 -10.77 33.93 -0.14
CA HIS A 209 -10.37 32.52 -0.06
C HIS A 209 -10.39 31.77 -1.40
N ALA A 210 -11.00 32.34 -2.45
CA ALA A 210 -10.99 31.70 -3.77
C ALA A 210 -9.59 31.75 -4.38
N VAL A 211 -9.12 30.58 -4.81
CA VAL A 211 -7.85 30.45 -5.55
C VAL A 211 -8.10 30.75 -7.03
N GLN A 212 -9.18 30.17 -7.56
CA GLN A 212 -9.65 30.44 -8.91
C GLN A 212 -11.09 30.93 -8.84
N HIS A 213 -11.40 32.00 -9.56
CA HIS A 213 -12.78 32.47 -9.67
C HIS A 213 -13.01 33.28 -10.95
N LYS A 214 -14.24 33.21 -11.44
CA LYS A 214 -14.79 34.11 -12.45
C LYS A 214 -15.49 35.29 -11.79
N GLU A 215 -16.22 36.07 -12.58
CA GLU A 215 -17.13 37.09 -12.04
C GLU A 215 -18.16 36.43 -11.11
N ILE A 216 -18.05 36.75 -9.82
CA ILE A 216 -18.98 36.28 -8.78
C ILE A 216 -20.33 37.00 -9.01
N PRO A 217 -21.45 36.27 -9.16
CA PRO A 217 -22.76 36.89 -9.34
C PRO A 217 -23.09 37.84 -8.21
N LYS A 218 -23.76 38.93 -8.56
CA LYS A 218 -24.34 39.83 -7.56
C LYS A 218 -25.62 39.26 -6.96
N GLU A 219 -26.36 38.50 -7.77
CA GLU A 219 -27.65 37.89 -7.43
C GLU A 219 -27.77 36.58 -8.21
N PHE A 220 -28.47 35.60 -7.64
CA PHE A 220 -28.84 34.35 -8.32
C PHE A 220 -30.29 34.47 -8.80
N SER A 221 -30.48 34.84 -10.07
CA SER A 221 -31.81 35.10 -10.66
C SER A 221 -32.48 33.81 -11.17
N GLY A 222 -32.91 32.95 -10.24
CA GLY A 222 -33.55 31.66 -10.56
C GLY A 222 -32.58 30.48 -10.73
N GLU A 223 -31.28 30.76 -10.84
CA GLU A 223 -30.21 29.77 -10.75
C GLU A 223 -30.07 29.26 -9.32
N LYS A 224 -29.65 27.99 -9.16
CA LYS A 224 -29.30 27.43 -7.86
C LYS A 224 -27.81 27.53 -7.62
N LEU A 225 -27.41 27.95 -6.42
CA LEU A 225 -26.02 27.85 -5.98
C LEU A 225 -25.77 26.42 -5.48
N ILE A 226 -24.68 25.82 -5.92
CA ILE A 226 -24.25 24.52 -5.44
C ILE A 226 -22.78 24.58 -4.99
N GLY A 227 -22.52 24.06 -3.80
CA GLY A 227 -21.17 23.85 -3.29
C GLY A 227 -20.82 22.37 -3.34
N LEU A 228 -19.74 22.02 -4.02
CA LEU A 228 -19.18 20.66 -4.01
C LEU A 228 -18.00 20.64 -3.05
N SER A 229 -18.19 20.06 -1.87
CA SER A 229 -17.22 20.09 -0.78
C SER A 229 -16.46 18.76 -0.64
N THR A 230 -15.13 18.86 -0.55
CA THR A 230 -14.25 17.72 -0.28
C THR A 230 -13.12 18.07 0.68
N CYS A 231 -12.45 17.05 1.23
CA CYS A 231 -11.31 17.21 2.14
C CYS A 231 -10.04 17.65 1.39
N THR A 232 -9.22 18.52 1.97
CA THR A 232 -7.88 18.82 1.43
C THR A 232 -6.88 17.68 1.65
N ASP A 233 -7.03 16.96 2.76
CA ASP A 233 -6.20 15.84 3.20
C ASP A 233 -6.93 15.08 4.33
N VAL A 234 -6.55 13.83 4.59
CA VAL A 234 -7.15 12.87 5.52
C VAL A 234 -7.05 13.32 6.99
N VAL A 235 -6.07 14.16 7.32
CA VAL A 235 -5.72 14.50 8.71
C VAL A 235 -6.08 15.95 9.07
N THR A 236 -6.61 16.73 8.13
CA THR A 236 -6.86 18.16 8.32
C THR A 236 -8.34 18.53 8.28
N ASN A 237 -8.71 19.61 8.95
CA ASN A 237 -10.03 20.23 8.80
C ASN A 237 -10.16 21.05 7.51
N GLY A 238 -9.09 21.13 6.70
CA GLY A 238 -9.12 21.84 5.44
C GLY A 238 -10.10 21.19 4.47
N ARG A 239 -10.79 22.04 3.72
CA ARG A 239 -11.76 21.69 2.69
C ARG A 239 -11.44 22.44 1.41
N ILE A 240 -11.73 21.81 0.28
CA ILE A 240 -11.78 22.47 -1.02
C ILE A 240 -13.24 22.46 -1.43
N VAL A 241 -13.75 23.62 -1.82
CA VAL A 241 -15.13 23.78 -2.24
C VAL A 241 -15.16 24.36 -3.64
N LEU A 242 -15.76 23.59 -4.56
CA LEU A 242 -16.04 24.05 -5.90
C LEU A 242 -17.45 24.63 -5.94
N PHE A 243 -17.56 25.92 -6.26
CA PHE A 243 -18.83 26.60 -6.39
C PHE A 243 -19.27 26.63 -7.84
N VAL A 244 -20.52 26.20 -8.03
CA VAL A 244 -21.13 26.10 -9.34
C VAL A 244 -22.54 26.71 -9.32
N ARG A 245 -22.99 27.16 -10.49
CA ARG A 245 -24.37 27.60 -10.71
C ARG A 245 -25.10 26.52 -11.47
N ALA A 246 -26.33 26.22 -11.07
CA ALA A 246 -27.20 25.28 -11.74
C ALA A 246 -28.39 26.02 -12.36
N GLU A 247 -28.39 26.08 -13.69
CA GLU A 247 -29.43 26.70 -14.52
C GLU A 247 -30.39 25.61 -15.03
N PRO A 248 -31.71 25.72 -14.84
CA PRO A 248 -32.64 24.72 -15.36
C PRO A 248 -32.62 24.73 -16.90
N LEU A 249 -32.46 23.56 -17.50
CA LEU A 249 -32.48 23.39 -18.96
C LEU A 249 -33.89 23.10 -19.47
N SER A 250 -34.19 23.58 -20.68
CA SER A 250 -35.31 23.03 -21.44
C SER A 250 -35.04 21.58 -21.86
N GLN A 251 -36.07 20.82 -22.23
CA GLN A 251 -35.90 19.43 -22.66
C GLN A 251 -34.98 19.32 -23.88
N GLU A 252 -35.08 20.25 -24.84
CA GLU A 252 -34.29 20.28 -26.07
C GLU A 252 -32.80 20.51 -25.77
N GLU A 253 -32.49 21.46 -24.89
CA GLU A 253 -31.11 21.73 -24.46
C GLU A 253 -30.54 20.57 -23.65
N ALA A 254 -31.34 19.95 -22.78
CA ALA A 254 -30.92 18.79 -22.00
C ALA A 254 -30.50 17.63 -22.90
N VAL A 255 -31.25 17.34 -23.97
CA VAL A 255 -30.88 16.31 -24.96
C VAL A 255 -29.53 16.64 -25.62
N GLN A 256 -29.33 17.89 -26.05
CA GLN A 256 -28.09 18.31 -26.69
C GLN A 256 -26.86 18.14 -25.78
N TYR A 257 -26.95 18.53 -24.51
CA TYR A 257 -25.85 18.38 -23.56
C TYR A 257 -25.57 16.91 -23.19
N LEU A 258 -26.61 16.08 -23.14
CA LEU A 258 -26.46 14.64 -22.87
C LEU A 258 -25.83 13.89 -24.05
N GLU A 259 -26.18 14.25 -25.28
CA GLU A 259 -25.51 13.74 -26.48
C GLU A 259 -24.02 14.09 -26.46
N ARG A 260 -23.67 15.35 -26.19
CA ARG A 260 -22.26 15.78 -26.06
C ARG A 260 -21.52 14.95 -25.01
N SER A 261 -22.12 14.80 -23.83
CA SER A 261 -21.49 14.02 -22.77
C SER A 261 -21.35 12.54 -23.13
N SER A 262 -22.31 11.95 -23.87
CA SER A 262 -22.20 10.55 -24.29
C SER A 262 -21.02 10.30 -25.26
N ASP A 263 -20.67 11.30 -26.08
CA ASP A 263 -19.49 11.25 -26.96
C ASP A 263 -18.18 11.53 -26.20
N ASP A 264 -18.21 12.42 -25.21
CA ASP A 264 -17.06 12.78 -24.36
C ASP A 264 -16.87 11.83 -23.16
N THR A 265 -17.76 10.85 -22.95
CA THR A 265 -17.64 9.92 -21.83
C THR A 265 -16.30 9.18 -22.00
N PRO A 266 -15.36 9.25 -21.05
CA PRO A 266 -14.10 8.49 -21.11
C PRO A 266 -14.31 6.96 -20.98
N GLY A 267 -15.53 6.46 -21.19
CA GLY A 267 -15.93 5.08 -21.05
C GLY A 267 -15.18 4.11 -21.96
N GLU A 268 -14.55 4.59 -23.04
CA GLU A 268 -13.74 3.76 -23.95
C GLU A 268 -12.22 4.05 -23.88
N LYS A 269 -11.80 5.20 -23.33
CA LYS A 269 -10.38 5.59 -23.24
C LYS A 269 -9.82 5.67 -21.83
N ILE A 270 -10.56 5.28 -20.80
CA ILE A 270 -9.91 4.77 -19.59
C ILE A 270 -9.26 3.45 -20.02
N HIS A 271 -7.95 3.44 -20.25
CA HIS A 271 -7.19 2.24 -20.56
C HIS A 271 -7.26 1.31 -19.35
N ARG A 272 -8.36 0.56 -19.24
CA ARG A 272 -8.58 -0.45 -18.21
C ARG A 272 -7.64 -1.61 -18.53
N SER A 273 -6.42 -1.50 -18.03
CA SER A 273 -5.53 -2.65 -17.95
C SER A 273 -6.29 -3.74 -17.17
N PRO A 274 -6.36 -4.99 -17.66
CA PRO A 274 -7.09 -6.06 -17.00
C PRO A 274 -6.55 -6.40 -15.59
N LEU A 275 -5.39 -5.85 -15.23
CA LEU A 275 -4.99 -5.61 -13.85
C LEU A 275 -5.21 -4.12 -13.55
N GLY A 276 -6.32 -3.80 -12.89
CA GLY A 276 -6.66 -2.43 -12.47
C GLY A 276 -5.45 -1.71 -11.85
N TYR A 277 -5.35 -0.40 -12.12
CA TYR A 277 -4.35 0.55 -11.63
C TYR A 277 -3.18 -0.13 -10.90
N PHE A 278 -2.10 -0.40 -11.64
CA PHE A 278 -0.79 -0.26 -11.02
C PHE A 278 -0.44 1.21 -11.16
N THR A 279 -0.76 2.00 -10.14
CA THR A 279 -0.10 3.29 -9.96
C THR A 279 1.39 3.03 -9.70
N ASP A 280 2.27 3.99 -9.97
CA ASP A 280 3.70 3.83 -9.64
C ASP A 280 3.88 3.43 -8.15
N SER A 281 3.01 3.89 -7.25
CA SER A 281 2.94 3.52 -5.83
C SER A 281 2.60 2.06 -5.53
N ASP A 282 1.87 1.36 -6.39
CA ASP A 282 1.44 -0.03 -6.13
C ASP A 282 2.58 -1.04 -6.32
N HIS A 283 3.51 -0.74 -7.22
CA HIS A 283 4.76 -1.49 -7.32
C HIS A 283 5.60 -1.35 -6.05
N TRP A 284 5.66 -0.14 -5.49
CA TRP A 284 6.37 0.11 -4.25
C TRP A 284 5.68 -0.51 -3.03
N ALA A 285 4.34 -0.62 -3.04
CA ALA A 285 3.56 -1.33 -2.04
C ALA A 285 3.91 -2.82 -1.94
N LEU A 286 3.85 -3.51 -3.08
CA LEU A 286 4.26 -4.91 -3.18
C LEU A 286 5.73 -5.09 -2.81
N LEU A 287 6.59 -4.18 -3.25
CA LEU A 287 8.02 -4.22 -2.99
C LEU A 287 8.37 -4.02 -1.51
N ASN A 288 7.66 -3.13 -0.81
CA ASN A 288 7.82 -2.93 0.63
C ASN A 288 7.28 -4.11 1.44
N LEU A 289 6.16 -4.74 1.03
CA LEU A 289 5.71 -5.99 1.63
C LEU A 289 6.75 -7.10 1.45
N LEU A 290 7.38 -7.17 0.28
CA LEU A 290 8.52 -8.05 0.03
C LEU A 290 9.74 -7.67 0.89
N CYS A 291 10.03 -6.38 1.11
CA CYS A 291 11.11 -5.93 2.01
C CYS A 291 10.83 -6.26 3.49
N VAL A 292 9.58 -6.12 3.95
CA VAL A 292 9.19 -6.55 5.29
C VAL A 292 9.33 -8.07 5.40
N ALA A 293 8.84 -8.82 4.41
CA ALA A 293 9.05 -10.27 4.35
C ALA A 293 10.55 -10.63 4.33
N GLU A 294 11.37 -9.92 3.57
CA GLU A 294 12.82 -10.13 3.44
C GLU A 294 13.59 -9.74 4.71
N THR A 295 13.21 -8.67 5.41
CA THR A 295 13.77 -8.38 6.74
C THR A 295 13.48 -9.51 7.72
N PHE A 296 12.31 -10.15 7.65
CA PHE A 296 12.04 -11.39 8.39
C PHE A 296 12.87 -12.59 7.89
N LEU A 297 13.14 -12.69 6.58
CA LEU A 297 14.07 -13.69 6.03
C LEU A 297 15.53 -13.44 6.48
N ILE A 298 15.94 -12.20 6.74
CA ILE A 298 17.25 -11.85 7.33
C ILE A 298 17.38 -12.37 8.78
N PHE A 299 16.27 -12.65 9.48
CA PHE A 299 16.30 -13.36 10.76
C PHE A 299 16.38 -14.90 10.59
N LEU A 300 16.18 -15.47 9.40
CA LEU A 300 16.36 -16.92 9.17
C LEU A 300 17.81 -17.41 9.43
N PRO A 301 18.87 -16.68 9.04
CA PRO A 301 20.24 -16.99 9.45
C PRO A 301 20.43 -17.08 10.98
N ILE A 302 19.70 -16.27 11.77
CA ILE A 302 19.71 -16.39 13.25
C ILE A 302 19.19 -17.76 13.68
N THR A 303 18.22 -18.33 12.97
CA THR A 303 17.72 -19.68 13.26
C THR A 303 18.75 -20.77 13.01
N ALA A 304 19.71 -20.51 12.11
CA ALA A 304 20.84 -21.37 11.82
C ALA A 304 22.05 -21.13 12.73
N LEU A 305 22.14 -20.03 13.49
CA LEU A 305 23.27 -19.71 14.39
C LEU A 305 23.63 -20.87 15.32
N ARG A 306 22.64 -21.57 15.87
CA ARG A 306 22.91 -22.73 16.75
C ARG A 306 23.54 -23.90 16.00
N ARG A 307 23.15 -24.12 14.74
CA ARG A 307 23.76 -25.13 13.86
C ARG A 307 25.16 -24.69 13.45
N LYS A 308 25.33 -23.42 13.05
CA LYS A 308 26.63 -22.80 12.73
C LYS A 308 27.60 -22.93 13.91
N TYR A 309 27.19 -22.54 15.11
CA TYR A 309 28.01 -22.66 16.32
C TYR A 309 28.39 -24.12 16.65
N ARG A 310 27.48 -25.09 16.48
CA ARG A 310 27.81 -26.52 16.67
C ARG A 310 28.84 -27.01 15.66
N GLN A 311 28.73 -26.61 14.40
CA GLN A 311 29.69 -26.97 13.35
C GLN A 311 31.07 -26.37 13.63
N ILE A 312 31.16 -25.11 14.07
CA ILE A 312 32.42 -24.48 14.52
C ILE A 312 33.02 -25.23 15.72
N SER A 313 32.19 -25.59 16.70
CA SER A 313 32.67 -26.33 17.88
C SER A 313 33.21 -27.70 17.50
N TYR A 314 32.57 -28.39 16.55
CA TYR A 314 33.01 -29.67 16.04
C TYR A 314 34.30 -29.56 15.21
N SER A 315 34.38 -28.59 14.28
CA SER A 315 35.57 -28.38 13.45
C SER A 315 36.80 -28.02 14.29
N LYS A 316 36.65 -27.15 15.31
CA LYS A 316 37.73 -26.81 16.24
C LYS A 316 38.21 -28.02 17.04
N LYS A 317 37.29 -28.88 17.50
CA LYS A 317 37.65 -30.11 18.22
C LYS A 317 38.42 -31.09 17.32
N LEU A 318 37.96 -31.27 16.09
CA LEU A 318 38.60 -32.17 15.14
C LEU A 318 40.00 -31.67 14.73
N ALA A 319 40.15 -30.36 14.48
CA ALA A 319 41.45 -29.76 14.19
C ALA A 319 42.44 -29.94 15.36
N LYS A 320 41.97 -29.75 16.60
CA LYS A 320 42.78 -29.96 17.81
C LYS A 320 43.20 -31.43 17.98
N GLN A 321 42.31 -32.37 17.69
CA GLN A 321 42.64 -33.81 17.72
C GLN A 321 43.68 -34.19 16.66
N LEU A 322 43.58 -33.64 15.45
CA LEU A 322 44.57 -33.86 14.39
C LEU A 322 45.94 -33.29 14.78
N GLU A 323 45.98 -32.08 15.34
CA GLU A 323 47.23 -31.46 15.82
C GLU A 323 47.88 -32.24 16.97
N GLU A 324 47.09 -32.73 17.92
CA GLU A 324 47.58 -33.58 19.01
C GLU A 324 48.17 -34.89 18.48
N LYS A 325 47.51 -35.52 17.50
CA LYS A 325 47.98 -36.74 16.84
C LYS A 325 49.30 -36.51 16.09
N MET A 326 49.40 -35.44 15.32
CA MET A 326 50.64 -35.07 14.60
C MET A 326 51.81 -34.83 15.57
N ASN A 327 51.57 -34.16 16.71
CA ASN A 327 52.60 -33.95 17.73
C ASN A 327 53.00 -35.24 18.47
N CYS A 328 52.09 -36.20 18.62
CA CYS A 328 52.39 -37.52 19.19
C CYS A 328 53.23 -38.37 18.23
N ASP A 329 52.93 -38.35 16.93
CA ASP A 329 53.70 -39.07 15.93
C ASP A 329 55.15 -38.52 15.85
N ASP A 330 55.34 -37.20 15.84
CA ASP A 330 56.65 -36.53 15.87
C ASP A 330 57.51 -36.86 17.12
N SER A 331 56.87 -37.23 18.24
CA SER A 331 57.58 -37.61 19.49
C SER A 331 57.87 -39.12 19.60
N SER A 332 57.27 -39.93 18.75
CA SER A 332 57.43 -41.39 18.71
C SER A 332 58.49 -41.88 17.71
N ASP A 333 58.99 -40.99 16.84
CA ASP A 333 59.92 -41.25 15.72
C ASP A 333 61.37 -41.59 16.14
N SER A 334 61.56 -42.22 17.30
CA SER A 334 62.86 -42.59 17.86
C SER A 334 63.23 -44.07 17.77
N GLN A 335 62.46 -44.93 17.08
CA GLN A 335 62.88 -46.33 16.84
C GLN A 335 62.14 -47.02 15.67
N GLU A 336 62.94 -47.67 14.81
CA GLU A 336 62.65 -48.60 13.69
C GLU A 336 62.48 -48.04 12.25
N ASN A 337 63.61 -48.08 11.52
CA ASN A 337 63.74 -47.85 10.08
C ASN A 337 63.05 -48.94 9.24
N THR A 338 62.00 -48.56 8.49
CA THR A 338 61.62 -49.27 7.25
C THR A 338 61.23 -48.22 6.19
N GLU A 339 61.98 -48.09 5.08
CA GLU A 339 61.81 -47.01 4.08
C GLU A 339 60.39 -46.86 3.49
N ASN A 340 59.57 -47.92 3.53
CA ASN A 340 58.19 -47.89 3.04
C ASN A 340 57.22 -47.28 4.07
N TYR A 341 57.46 -47.49 5.38
CA TYR A 341 56.68 -46.90 6.46
C TYR A 341 56.89 -45.37 6.53
N ASP A 342 58.13 -44.90 6.34
CA ASP A 342 58.46 -43.47 6.36
C ASP A 342 57.83 -42.67 5.20
N ARG A 343 57.55 -43.33 4.07
CA ARG A 343 56.90 -42.69 2.92
C ARG A 343 55.39 -42.59 3.10
N GLU A 344 54.76 -43.61 3.66
CA GLU A 344 53.32 -43.60 3.94
C GLU A 344 52.99 -42.71 5.15
N GLY A 345 53.82 -42.72 6.19
CA GLY A 345 53.70 -41.82 7.34
C GLY A 345 53.81 -40.34 6.95
N ARG A 346 54.82 -39.96 6.16
CA ARG A 346 54.94 -38.59 5.62
C ARG A 346 53.74 -38.17 4.76
N ARG A 347 53.21 -39.09 3.94
CA ARG A 347 52.02 -38.82 3.13
C ARG A 347 50.78 -38.61 4.00
N CYS A 348 50.62 -39.40 5.05
CA CYS A 348 49.53 -39.25 6.01
C CYS A 348 49.63 -37.92 6.78
N HIS A 349 50.83 -37.55 7.24
CA HIS A 349 51.09 -36.29 7.92
C HIS A 349 50.80 -35.06 7.04
N GLU A 350 51.22 -35.10 5.76
CA GLU A 350 50.87 -34.05 4.79
C GLU A 350 49.36 -33.96 4.50
N GLU A 351 48.64 -35.09 4.48
CA GLU A 351 47.18 -35.10 4.33
C GLU A 351 46.48 -34.52 5.57
N ASP A 352 46.90 -34.90 6.78
CA ASP A 352 46.36 -34.41 8.05
C ASP A 352 46.62 -32.90 8.23
N GLU A 353 47.81 -32.41 7.87
CA GLU A 353 48.13 -30.98 7.89
C GLU A 353 47.26 -30.18 6.90
N LYS A 354 47.01 -30.73 5.70
CA LYS A 354 46.12 -30.12 4.69
C LYS A 354 44.68 -30.06 5.21
N ILE A 355 44.18 -31.12 5.84
CA ILE A 355 42.83 -31.17 6.42
C ILE A 355 42.72 -30.17 7.58
N CYS A 356 43.71 -30.08 8.45
CA CYS A 356 43.71 -29.12 9.56
C CYS A 356 43.69 -27.66 9.07
N LYS A 357 44.50 -27.32 8.05
CA LYS A 357 44.46 -25.99 7.41
C LYS A 357 43.10 -25.69 6.77
N GLN A 358 42.45 -26.69 6.15
CA GLN A 358 41.11 -26.53 5.59
C GLN A 358 40.05 -26.29 6.68
N LEU A 359 40.11 -27.02 7.80
CA LEU A 359 39.19 -26.85 8.93
C LEU A 359 39.33 -25.48 9.61
N ARG A 360 40.55 -24.97 9.76
CA ARG A 360 40.80 -23.61 10.29
C ARG A 360 40.24 -22.54 9.36
N ARG A 361 40.56 -22.59 8.06
CA ARG A 361 39.99 -21.64 7.06
C ARG A 361 38.46 -21.69 7.01
N PHE A 362 37.86 -22.88 7.09
CA PHE A 362 36.42 -23.04 7.16
C PHE A 362 35.84 -22.33 8.39
N THR A 363 36.48 -22.51 9.55
CA THR A 363 36.06 -21.91 10.81
C THR A 363 36.18 -20.37 10.79
N ASP A 364 37.25 -19.84 10.22
CA ASP A 364 37.48 -18.40 10.10
C ASP A 364 36.48 -17.74 9.14
N ASN A 365 36.27 -18.33 7.96
CA ASN A 365 35.28 -17.85 6.98
C ASN A 365 33.86 -17.81 7.56
N MET A 366 33.54 -18.79 8.41
CA MET A 366 32.24 -18.92 9.04
C MET A 366 32.03 -17.93 10.20
N HIS A 367 33.10 -17.62 10.95
CA HIS A 367 33.09 -16.51 11.92
C HIS A 367 32.92 -15.16 11.22
N ILE A 368 33.62 -14.93 10.12
CA ILE A 368 33.50 -13.69 9.32
C ILE A 368 32.08 -13.55 8.78
N GLY A 369 31.51 -14.62 8.20
CA GLY A 369 30.13 -14.64 7.73
C GLY A 369 29.11 -14.26 8.80
N MET A 370 29.20 -14.88 9.99
CA MET A 370 28.35 -14.54 11.12
C MET A 370 28.46 -13.07 11.55
N ILE A 371 29.68 -12.51 11.57
CA ILE A 371 29.89 -11.10 11.93
C ILE A 371 29.23 -10.19 10.89
N VAL A 372 29.42 -10.47 9.60
CA VAL A 372 28.82 -9.70 8.50
C VAL A 372 27.29 -9.75 8.56
N GLU A 373 26.70 -10.93 8.76
CA GLU A 373 25.24 -11.11 8.94
C GLU A 373 24.70 -10.27 10.11
N CYS A 374 25.35 -10.33 11.28
CA CYS A 374 24.95 -9.56 12.45
C CYS A 374 25.03 -8.05 12.21
N VAL A 375 26.09 -7.58 11.55
CA VAL A 375 26.26 -6.16 11.23
C VAL A 375 25.19 -5.69 10.25
N LEU A 376 24.93 -6.45 9.18
CA LEU A 376 23.89 -6.12 8.20
C LEU A 376 22.50 -6.09 8.82
N LEU A 377 22.21 -7.00 9.75
CA LEU A 377 20.94 -7.03 10.48
C LEU A 377 20.78 -5.80 11.38
N ILE A 378 21.82 -5.40 12.12
CA ILE A 378 21.77 -4.19 12.95
C ILE A 378 21.56 -2.95 12.07
N VAL A 379 22.29 -2.85 10.95
CA VAL A 379 22.14 -1.73 10.00
C VAL A 379 20.72 -1.70 9.44
N SER A 380 20.17 -2.84 9.02
CA SER A 380 18.80 -2.94 8.50
C SER A 380 17.76 -2.52 9.54
N ALA A 381 17.90 -2.97 10.80
CA ALA A 381 16.99 -2.59 11.88
C ALA A 381 17.08 -1.09 12.22
N VAL A 382 18.28 -0.51 12.20
CA VAL A 382 18.46 0.93 12.44
C VAL A 382 17.85 1.75 11.30
N VAL A 383 18.08 1.36 10.04
CA VAL A 383 17.45 2.02 8.88
C VAL A 383 15.94 1.97 9.03
N PHE A 384 15.37 0.79 9.25
CA PHE A 384 13.92 0.61 9.43
C PHE A 384 13.35 1.50 10.55
N LEU A 385 13.98 1.51 11.73
CA LEU A 385 13.52 2.34 12.86
C LEU A 385 13.67 3.85 12.64
N MET A 386 14.61 4.26 11.78
CA MET A 386 14.80 5.68 11.45
C MET A 386 13.93 6.14 10.28
N THR A 387 13.48 5.23 9.42
CA THR A 387 12.72 5.55 8.21
C THR A 387 11.23 5.31 8.36
N GLU A 388 10.79 4.31 9.14
CA GLU A 388 9.38 4.07 9.37
C GLU A 388 8.82 4.91 10.51
N ASP A 389 7.93 5.83 10.14
CA ASP A 389 7.03 6.51 11.07
C ASP A 389 5.72 5.73 11.17
N LEU A 390 5.64 4.81 12.14
CA LEU A 390 4.46 3.95 12.38
C LEU A 390 3.17 4.73 12.74
N THR A 391 3.25 6.05 12.89
CA THR A 391 2.10 6.91 13.21
C THR A 391 1.41 7.52 11.98
N LYS A 392 2.02 7.39 10.79
CA LYS A 392 1.45 7.87 9.52
C LYS A 392 0.78 6.72 8.76
N LYS A 393 -0.16 7.03 7.87
CA LYS A 393 -0.63 6.07 6.85
C LYS A 393 0.61 5.46 6.19
N ILE A 394 0.63 4.14 6.01
CA ILE A 394 1.71 3.43 5.32
C ILE A 394 1.68 3.89 3.85
N THR A 395 2.25 5.06 3.57
CA THR A 395 2.44 5.55 2.22
C THR A 395 3.69 4.88 1.69
N LEU A 396 3.46 3.86 0.86
CA LEU A 396 4.45 2.94 0.33
C LEU A 396 5.29 3.58 -0.78
N SER A 397 5.87 4.75 -0.54
CA SER A 397 6.79 5.44 -1.45
C SER A 397 7.95 5.96 -0.60
N ASP A 398 8.89 5.08 -0.25
CA ASP A 398 10.06 5.47 0.54
C ASP A 398 11.34 5.43 -0.31
N LYS A 399 12.19 6.46 -0.16
CA LYS A 399 13.46 6.60 -0.87
C LYS A 399 14.46 5.49 -0.52
N TRP A 400 14.18 4.72 0.53
CA TRP A 400 15.08 3.74 1.12
C TRP A 400 14.76 2.29 0.75
N THR A 401 13.64 2.02 0.10
CA THR A 401 13.24 0.65 -0.30
C THR A 401 14.30 -0.03 -1.18
N GLY A 402 14.87 0.71 -2.15
CA GLY A 402 15.95 0.17 -2.99
C GLY A 402 17.21 -0.22 -2.20
N LEU A 403 17.56 0.55 -1.16
CA LEU A 403 18.69 0.22 -0.29
C LEU A 403 18.43 -1.05 0.53
N MET A 404 17.20 -1.24 1.02
CA MET A 404 16.82 -2.41 1.80
C MET A 404 16.89 -3.71 0.99
N ILE A 405 16.45 -3.68 -0.28
CA ILE A 405 16.59 -4.83 -1.21
C ILE A 405 18.05 -5.18 -1.46
N VAL A 406 18.90 -4.17 -1.67
CA VAL A 406 20.34 -4.39 -1.86
C VAL A 406 20.95 -5.05 -0.62
N ILE A 407 20.60 -4.57 0.58
CA ILE A 407 21.05 -5.16 1.85
C ILE A 407 20.58 -6.62 1.98
N ALA A 408 19.32 -6.91 1.64
CA ALA A 408 18.78 -8.26 1.68
C ALA A 408 19.49 -9.21 0.69
N ALA A 409 19.66 -8.78 -0.57
CA ALA A 409 20.38 -9.55 -1.59
C ALA A 409 21.83 -9.82 -1.19
N VAL A 410 22.54 -8.83 -0.64
CA VAL A 410 23.92 -9.00 -0.14
C VAL A 410 23.97 -9.94 1.05
N SER A 411 22.98 -9.88 1.96
CA SER A 411 22.90 -10.78 3.12
C SER A 411 22.66 -12.23 2.69
N LEU A 412 21.73 -12.48 1.76
CA LEU A 412 21.49 -13.81 1.18
C LEU A 412 22.69 -14.32 0.39
N LEU A 413 23.39 -13.45 -0.34
CA LEU A 413 24.62 -13.82 -1.04
C LEU A 413 25.75 -14.15 -0.06
N ALA A 414 25.88 -13.41 1.04
CA ALA A 414 26.86 -13.68 2.08
C ALA A 414 26.59 -15.03 2.77
N ASP A 415 25.33 -15.31 3.12
CA ASP A 415 24.92 -16.61 3.68
C ASP A 415 25.13 -17.73 2.65
N HIS A 416 24.79 -17.50 1.37
CA HIS A 416 25.05 -18.48 0.30
C HIS A 416 26.55 -18.73 0.11
N LEU A 417 27.40 -17.71 0.01
CA LEU A 417 28.85 -17.89 -0.19
C LEU A 417 29.53 -18.56 1.01
N THR A 418 29.09 -18.23 2.23
CA THR A 418 29.64 -18.83 3.45
C THR A 418 29.13 -20.25 3.68
N PHE A 419 27.91 -20.58 3.25
CA PHE A 419 27.30 -21.91 3.43
C PHE A 419 27.54 -22.87 2.26
N CYS A 420 27.57 -22.38 1.01
CA CYS A 420 27.96 -23.14 -0.18
C CYS A 420 29.47 -23.37 -0.28
N TYR A 421 30.27 -22.76 0.60
CA TYR A 421 31.56 -23.33 1.01
C TYR A 421 31.34 -24.60 1.85
N ARG A 422 30.59 -25.57 1.30
CA ARG A 422 30.91 -27.00 1.43
C ARG A 422 32.31 -27.16 0.83
N GLY A 423 33.34 -26.75 1.58
CA GLY A 423 34.61 -27.43 1.46
C GLY A 423 34.27 -28.91 1.55
N LYS A 424 34.55 -29.66 0.48
CA LYS A 424 34.32 -31.11 0.44
C LYS A 424 34.71 -31.65 1.82
N MET A 425 33.73 -32.03 2.64
CA MET A 425 34.07 -32.79 3.84
C MET A 425 34.91 -33.95 3.29
N PRO A 426 36.14 -34.18 3.80
CA PRO A 426 36.90 -35.34 3.37
C PRO A 426 35.97 -36.55 3.55
N ASP A 427 35.87 -37.37 2.51
CA ASP A 427 34.88 -38.44 2.40
C ASP A 427 34.70 -39.16 3.73
N LYS A 428 33.46 -39.44 4.12
CA LYS A 428 33.17 -40.23 5.34
C LYS A 428 33.93 -41.55 5.34
N GLU A 429 34.31 -42.09 4.18
CA GLU A 429 35.18 -43.24 4.04
C GLU A 429 36.61 -42.99 4.58
N LYS A 430 37.23 -41.84 4.27
CA LYS A 430 38.56 -41.44 4.79
C LYS A 430 38.55 -41.18 6.31
N LEU A 431 37.45 -40.66 6.87
CA LEU A 431 37.29 -40.56 8.33
C LEU A 431 37.04 -41.93 8.99
N SER A 432 36.33 -42.83 8.30
CA SER A 432 36.01 -44.16 8.81
C SER A 432 37.22 -45.09 8.85
N SER A 433 38.20 -44.93 7.95
CA SER A 433 39.46 -45.69 7.98
C SER A 433 40.33 -45.30 9.19
N HIS A 434 40.26 -44.06 9.66
CA HIS A 434 40.94 -43.64 10.88
C HIS A 434 40.23 -44.11 12.16
N GLN A 435 38.90 -44.07 12.22
CA GLN A 435 38.15 -44.63 13.35
C GLN A 435 38.15 -46.17 13.42
N ARG A 436 38.44 -46.87 12.32
CA ARG A 436 38.54 -48.34 12.33
C ARG A 436 39.82 -48.84 12.99
N ASN A 437 40.89 -48.04 13.00
CA ASN A 437 42.17 -48.43 13.60
C ASN A 437 42.22 -48.27 15.13
N GLU A 438 41.36 -47.45 15.73
CA GLU A 438 41.22 -47.36 17.20
C GLU A 438 40.38 -48.50 17.82
N LYS A 439 39.75 -49.36 17.01
CA LYS A 439 38.95 -50.50 17.51
C LYS A 439 39.67 -51.85 17.48
N VAL A 440 40.97 -51.88 17.22
CA VAL A 440 41.75 -53.13 17.14
C VAL A 440 42.65 -53.40 18.35
N TYR A 441 42.81 -52.45 19.28
CA TYR A 441 43.39 -52.77 20.59
C TYR A 441 42.63 -52.04 21.72
N SER A 442 41.80 -52.84 22.42
CA SER A 442 41.12 -52.62 23.72
C SER A 442 40.22 -51.40 23.88
#